data_AF-I6M499-F1
#
_entry.id   AF-I6M499-F1
#
_cell.length_a   1.000
_cell.length_b   1.000
_cell.length_c   1.000
_cell.angle_alpha   90.00
_cell.angle_beta   90.00
_cell.angle_gamma   90.00
#
_symmetry.space_group_name_H-M   'P 1'
#
loop_
_entity.id
_entity.type
_entity.pdbx_description
1 polymer ?
#
loop_
_entity_poly.entity_id
_entity_poly.type
_entity_poly.pdbx_seq_one_letter_code
_entity_poly.pdbx_strand_id
1 'polypeptide(L)'
;MPEIKLKRVVSCSSEDSTHKANNLLSSDTYRKWKAARPGEKQTSVILQFEKEEQVHSIDIGNEGSAFIEVLVGNSSAVRDQDYEVLLVTSSFMSPTESRNGT
;
A
#
# COMPACT_ATOMS: atom_id res chain seq x y z
N MET A 1 5.33 18.26 -9.31
CA MET A 1 4.23 18.14 -8.33
C MET A 1 4.84 17.96 -6.95
N PRO A 2 4.33 18.61 -5.90
CA PRO A 2 4.81 18.37 -4.54
C PRO A 2 4.47 16.94 -4.09
N GLU A 3 5.36 16.34 -3.28
CA GLU A 3 5.13 15.02 -2.69
C GLU A 3 4.06 15.11 -1.59
N ILE A 4 3.10 14.19 -1.61
CA ILE A 4 2.06 14.11 -0.60
C ILE A 4 2.65 13.48 0.66
N LYS A 5 2.53 14.17 1.80
CA LYS A 5 3.08 13.69 3.07
C LYS A 5 2.12 12.75 3.77
N LEU A 6 2.64 11.59 4.18
CA LEU A 6 1.91 10.60 4.97
C LEU A 6 2.08 10.89 6.47
N LYS A 7 0.97 10.93 7.20
CA LYS A 7 0.93 11.22 8.63
C LYS A 7 1.11 9.97 9.49
N ARG A 8 0.33 8.92 9.19
CA ARG A 8 0.31 7.67 9.97
C ARG A 8 -0.39 6.54 9.23
N VAL A 9 -0.11 5.32 9.67
CA VAL A 9 -0.94 4.14 9.35
C VAL A 9 -2.22 4.21 10.17
N VAL A 10 -3.37 4.14 9.51
CA VAL A 10 -4.70 4.10 10.14
C VAL A 10 -5.06 2.67 10.49
N SER A 11 -4.83 1.76 9.56
CA SER A 11 -5.05 0.33 9.74
C SER A 11 -4.08 -0.46 8.87
N CYS A 12 -3.79 -1.68 9.30
CA CYS A 12 -3.02 -2.65 8.54
C CYS A 12 -3.64 -4.03 8.80
N SER A 13 -3.92 -4.79 7.75
CA SER A 13 -4.53 -6.12 7.89
C SER A 13 -3.52 -7.15 8.41
N SER A 14 -2.24 -6.98 8.07
CA SER A 14 -1.16 -7.91 8.40
C SER A 14 0.20 -7.23 8.23
N GLU A 15 1.11 -7.41 9.19
CA GLU A 15 2.46 -6.88 9.12
C GLU A 15 3.50 -7.79 9.79
N ASP A 16 4.70 -7.83 9.21
CA ASP A 16 5.86 -8.47 9.80
C ASP A 16 6.39 -7.70 11.03
N SER A 17 7.09 -8.42 11.92
CA SER A 17 7.73 -7.86 13.11
C SER A 17 8.78 -6.78 12.83
N THR A 18 9.48 -6.87 11.69
CA THR A 18 10.54 -5.94 11.27
C THR A 18 10.08 -5.05 10.12
N HIS A 19 9.43 -5.65 9.12
CA HIS A 19 8.93 -4.97 7.93
C HIS A 19 7.48 -4.49 8.10
N LYS A 20 7.29 -3.58 9.06
CA LYS A 20 5.99 -3.03 9.48
C LYS A 20 5.40 -2.04 8.47
N ALA A 21 4.09 -1.83 8.52
CA ALA A 21 3.39 -0.85 7.69
C ALA A 21 3.90 0.58 7.92
N ASN A 22 4.32 0.91 9.15
CA ASN A 22 4.90 2.23 9.48
C ASN A 22 6.15 2.56 8.66
N ASN A 23 6.84 1.58 8.08
CA ASN A 23 7.98 1.82 7.22
C ASN A 23 7.59 2.61 5.96
N LEU A 24 6.33 2.50 5.50
CA LEU A 24 5.81 3.23 4.34
C LEU A 24 5.65 4.74 4.57
N LEU A 25 5.72 5.21 5.82
CA LEU A 25 5.64 6.64 6.15
C LEU A 25 6.96 7.38 5.86
N SER A 26 8.03 6.64 5.60
CA SER A 26 9.32 7.16 5.20
C SER A 26 9.48 7.04 3.69
N SER A 27 10.07 8.04 3.05
CA SER A 27 10.49 7.95 1.65
C SER A 27 11.77 7.12 1.43
N ASP A 28 12.31 6.55 2.52
CA ASP A 28 13.45 5.64 2.50
C ASP A 28 13.08 4.27 1.91
N THR A 29 13.52 4.02 0.68
CA THR A 29 13.24 2.79 -0.09
C THR A 29 13.94 1.53 0.45
N TYR A 30 14.85 1.65 1.41
CA TYR A 30 15.45 0.49 2.08
C TYR A 30 14.47 -0.19 3.05
N ARG A 31 13.47 0.55 3.54
CA ARG A 31 12.44 0.01 4.44
C ARG A 31 11.22 -0.41 3.64
N LYS A 32 10.65 -1.54 4.02
CA LYS A 32 9.56 -2.19 3.30
C LYS A 32 8.45 -2.59 4.25
N TRP A 33 7.26 -2.83 3.69
CA TRP A 33 6.15 -3.49 4.37
C TRP A 33 5.98 -4.90 3.81
N LYS A 34 5.82 -5.88 4.70
CA LYS A 34 5.55 -7.28 4.35
C LYS A 34 4.42 -7.81 5.23
N ALA A 35 3.66 -8.78 4.71
CA ALA A 35 2.69 -9.54 5.50
C ALA A 35 3.35 -10.24 6.69
N ALA A 36 2.57 -10.50 7.74
CA ALA A 36 3.04 -11.19 8.94
C ALA A 36 3.48 -12.62 8.66
N ARG A 37 2.80 -13.31 7.75
CA ARG A 37 3.03 -14.72 7.42
C ARG A 37 3.15 -14.96 5.92
N PRO A 38 4.06 -15.85 5.49
CA PRO A 38 4.07 -16.31 4.11
C PRO A 38 2.75 -16.98 3.70
N GLY A 39 2.33 -16.79 2.45
CA GLY A 39 1.13 -17.43 1.89
C GLY A 39 -0.18 -16.69 2.13
N GLU A 40 -0.15 -15.54 2.80
CA GLU A 40 -1.30 -14.62 2.84
C GLU A 40 -1.62 -14.14 1.42
N LYS A 41 -2.84 -14.42 0.95
CA LYS A 41 -3.25 -14.16 -0.44
C LYS A 41 -3.49 -12.68 -0.74
N GLN A 42 -3.82 -11.91 0.29
CA GLN A 42 -4.14 -10.49 0.18
C GLN A 42 -3.87 -9.82 1.52
N THR A 43 -3.28 -8.62 1.46
CA THR A 43 -3.08 -7.73 2.59
C THR A 43 -3.40 -6.30 2.20
N SER A 44 -3.81 -5.49 3.17
CA SER A 44 -4.13 -4.07 2.96
C SER A 44 -3.53 -3.20 4.05
N VAL A 45 -3.28 -1.94 3.68
CA VAL A 45 -2.84 -0.89 4.59
C VAL A 45 -3.58 0.40 4.22
N ILE A 46 -4.06 1.12 5.22
CA ILE A 46 -4.69 2.44 5.05
C ILE A 46 -3.74 3.49 5.59
N LEU A 47 -3.33 4.41 4.73
CA LEU A 47 -2.40 5.50 5.04
C LEU A 47 -3.14 6.82 5.05
N GLN A 48 -2.99 7.59 6.13
CA GLN A 48 -3.58 8.91 6.24
C GLN A 48 -2.59 9.97 5.78
N PHE A 49 -3.03 10.85 4.88
CA PHE A 49 -2.26 12.05 4.50
C PHE A 49 -2.22 13.08 5.64
N GLU A 50 -1.22 13.96 5.64
CA GLU A 50 -1.13 15.07 6.61
C GLU A 50 -2.32 16.02 6.51
N LYS A 51 -2.79 16.26 5.29
CA LYS A 51 -3.98 17.06 4.94
C LYS A 51 -4.64 16.45 3.70
N GLU A 52 -5.86 16.88 3.41
CA GLU A 52 -6.56 16.50 2.18
C GLU A 52 -5.84 17.11 0.97
N GLU A 53 -5.47 16.27 0.00
CA GLU A 53 -4.74 16.66 -1.21
C GLU A 53 -5.20 15.83 -2.41
N GLN A 54 -5.15 16.44 -3.61
CA GLN A 54 -5.42 15.74 -4.85
C GLN A 54 -4.23 14.87 -5.24
N VAL A 55 -4.46 13.57 -5.46
CA VAL A 55 -3.44 12.66 -5.96
C VAL A 55 -3.30 12.82 -7.47
N HIS A 56 -2.13 13.26 -7.92
CA HIS A 56 -1.83 13.42 -9.35
C HIS A 56 -1.10 12.20 -9.94
N SER A 57 -0.15 11.65 -9.18
CA SER A 57 0.70 10.52 -9.58
C SER A 57 0.97 9.65 -8.36
N ILE A 58 1.22 8.37 -8.58
CA ILE A 58 1.53 7.40 -7.55
C ILE A 58 2.76 6.59 -7.99
N ASP A 59 3.78 6.57 -7.15
CA ASP A 59 4.96 5.74 -7.32
C ASP A 59 4.92 4.61 -6.29
N ILE A 60 4.96 3.36 -6.74
CA ILE A 60 4.85 2.18 -5.87
C ILE A 60 6.07 1.27 -6.08
N GLY A 61 6.89 1.12 -5.04
CA GLY A 61 7.95 0.12 -4.99
C GLY A 61 7.37 -1.25 -4.64
N ASN A 62 7.33 -2.17 -5.61
CA ASN A 62 6.80 -3.51 -5.39
C ASN A 62 7.80 -4.40 -4.61
N GLU A 63 7.32 -5.11 -3.59
CA GLU A 63 8.07 -6.09 -2.80
C GLU A 63 7.40 -7.46 -2.89
N GLY A 64 7.29 -8.00 -4.10
CA GLY A 64 6.79 -9.36 -4.33
C GLY A 64 5.27 -9.50 -4.44
N SER A 65 4.52 -8.39 -4.58
CA SER A 65 3.09 -8.45 -4.86
C SER A 65 2.83 -8.70 -6.34
N ALA A 66 1.97 -9.67 -6.65
CA ALA A 66 1.54 -9.93 -8.02
C ALA A 66 0.63 -8.83 -8.55
N PHE A 67 -0.29 -8.34 -7.70
CA PHE A 67 -1.23 -7.29 -8.03
C PHE A 67 -1.26 -6.23 -6.92
N ILE A 68 -1.49 -4.98 -7.32
CA ILE A 68 -1.69 -3.86 -6.40
C ILE A 68 -2.90 -3.05 -6.88
N GLU A 69 -3.78 -2.71 -5.94
CA GLU A 69 -4.91 -1.80 -6.12
C GLU A 69 -4.74 -0.63 -5.15
N VAL A 70 -5.12 0.58 -5.58
CA VAL A 70 -5.14 1.76 -4.71
C VAL A 70 -6.52 2.37 -4.73
N LEU A 71 -7.10 2.50 -3.54
CA LEU A 71 -8.34 3.21 -3.31
C LEU A 71 -8.07 4.49 -2.50
N VAL A 72 -8.91 5.48 -2.67
CA VAL A 72 -8.86 6.77 -1.96
C VAL A 72 -10.18 7.04 -1.28
N GLY A 73 -10.11 7.68 -0.11
CA GLY A 73 -11.29 8.03 0.67
C GLY A 73 -10.99 9.21 1.57
N ASN A 74 -12.04 9.91 1.98
CA ASN A 74 -11.98 10.98 2.95
C ASN A 74 -11.73 10.41 4.34
N SER A 75 -11.29 11.24 5.30
CA SER A 75 -11.10 10.78 6.69
C SER A 75 -12.38 10.33 7.40
N SER A 76 -13.55 10.63 6.82
CA SER A 76 -14.86 10.14 7.28
C SER A 76 -15.24 8.77 6.70
N ALA A 77 -14.44 8.20 5.79
CA ALA A 77 -14.67 6.87 5.25
C ALA A 77 -14.48 5.82 6.36
N VAL A 78 -15.53 5.06 6.64
CA VAL A 78 -15.54 4.02 7.69
C VAL A 78 -15.64 2.63 7.08
N ARG A 79 -16.30 2.51 5.92
CA ARG A 79 -16.55 1.25 5.25
C ARG A 79 -15.73 1.18 3.96
N ASP A 80 -15.40 -0.02 3.53
CA ASP A 80 -14.64 -0.23 2.28
C ASP A 80 -15.33 0.37 1.05
N GLN A 81 -16.67 0.35 1.02
CA GLN A 81 -17.48 0.96 -0.03
C GLN A 81 -17.43 2.49 -0.10
N ASP A 82 -16.90 3.15 0.94
CA ASP A 82 -16.74 4.60 0.98
C ASP A 82 -15.42 5.02 0.28
N TYR A 83 -14.57 4.05 -0.09
CA TYR A 83 -13.35 4.28 -0.85
C TYR A 83 -13.61 4.12 -2.34
N GLU A 84 -13.05 5.03 -3.13
CA GLU A 84 -13.12 5.03 -4.58
C GLU A 84 -11.81 4.50 -5.18
N VAL A 85 -11.91 3.72 -6.26
CA VAL A 85 -10.72 3.15 -6.93
C VAL A 85 -9.99 4.26 -7.68
N LEU A 86 -8.74 4.53 -7.28
CA LEU A 86 -7.85 5.46 -7.98
C LEU A 86 -6.93 4.72 -8.96
N LEU A 87 -6.40 3.57 -8.55
CA LEU A 87 -5.65 2.65 -9.40
C LEU A 87 -6.36 1.30 -9.35
N VAL A 88 -6.95 0.88 -10.46
CA VAL A 88 -7.52 -0.47 -10.60
C VAL A 88 -6.44 -1.52 -10.35
N THR A 89 -6.86 -2.70 -9.89
CA THR A 89 -5.98 -3.86 -9.70
C THR A 89 -5.02 -4.04 -10.89
N SER A 90 -3.76 -3.67 -10.67
CA SER A 90 -2.72 -3.60 -11.69
C SER A 90 -1.70 -4.71 -11.44
N SER A 91 -1.25 -5.36 -12.52
CA SER A 91 -0.27 -6.43 -12.45
C SER A 91 1.13 -5.86 -12.30
N PHE A 92 1.86 -6.29 -11.27
CA PHE A 92 3.27 -5.96 -11.04
C PHE A 92 4.21 -7.16 -11.21
N MET A 93 3.69 -8.39 -11.10
CA MET A 93 4.43 -9.61 -11.41
C MET A 93 3.51 -10.61 -12.11
N SER A 94 4.05 -11.31 -13.11
CA SER A 94 3.43 -12.46 -13.73
C SER A 94 3.38 -13.67 -12.76
N PRO A 95 2.55 -14.69 -13.05
CA PRO A 95 2.53 -15.92 -12.25
C PRO A 95 3.89 -16.63 -12.18
N THR A 96 4.69 -16.53 -13.25
CA THR A 96 6.04 -17.13 -13.30
C THR A 96 7.01 -16.38 -12.39
N GLU A 97 7.03 -15.06 -12.47
CA GLU A 97 7.84 -14.19 -11.60
C GLU A 97 7.46 -14.40 -10.13
N SER A 98 6.15 -14.45 -9.83
CA SER A 98 5.64 -14.68 -8.47
C SER A 98 6.07 -16.04 -7.90
N ARG A 99 6.11 -17.08 -8.73
CA ARG A 99 6.55 -18.43 -8.32
C ARG A 99 8.06 -18.50 -8.09
N ASN A 100 8.82 -17.77 -8.89
CA ASN A 100 10.28 -17.81 -8.87
C ASN A 100 10.90 -16.76 -7.94
N GLY A 101 10.13 -15.77 -7.48
CA GLY A 101 10.60 -14.67 -6.65
C GLY A 101 11.54 -13.72 -7.40
N THR A 102 11.31 -13.53 -8.70
CA THR A 102 12.15 -12.73 -9.62
C THR A 102 11.43 -11.52 -10.12
#